data_AF-A0A8S3TTR6-F1
#
_entry.id   AF-A0A8S3TTR6-F1
#
_cell.length_a   1.000
_cell.length_b   1.000
_cell.length_c   1.000
_cell.angle_alpha   90.00
_cell.angle_beta   90.00
_cell.angle_gamma   90.00
#
_symmetry.space_group_name_H-M   'P 1'
#
loop_
_entity.id
_entity.type
_entity.pdbx_description
1 polymer ?
#
loop_
_entity_poly.entity_id
_entity_poly.type
_entity_poly.pdbx_seq_one_letter_code
_entity_poly.pdbx_strand_id
1 'polypeptide(L)'
;MIPVICLLLVSDKVFGNVPTTEFFSYGHGAKDTILHPNDDGSSPVQNISVVFEFFSEHRKQLFVNTNGLISFRNSIRTYTPEPFPKIGVRIVLAPFWADIDTRMCGSTCSIWYRESTELVDLSKATIEIRTYFPVMKHFNAKWTYIVTWYNVPFYGAHGSEFNKRNTFQAILITDSKSAFVIYNYNKIEWIASKKIPAQVGFNIGDDIHFYSVEGSRTSQIINLPNLSNVGYPGKFVFRVDLRDIRPAPTPGDPGQCFLKAADIVVVVDMSLSIDINALKNLLSDVISELPINDMECQIAVQSFSTSAKTELRFRDQKTKTEILAHIDKMNIANGVSNLEDALSSTT
;
A
#
# COMPACT_ATOMS: atom_id res chain seq x y z
N MET A 1 24.06 -15.73 33.40
CA MET A 1 22.60 -15.56 33.19
C MET A 1 22.43 -14.99 31.79
N ILE A 2 21.55 -15.54 30.96
CA ILE A 2 21.35 -15.04 29.59
C ILE A 2 20.50 -13.75 29.68
N PRO A 3 20.90 -12.63 29.05
CA PRO A 3 20.08 -11.42 29.05
C PRO A 3 18.73 -11.71 28.37
N VAL A 4 17.62 -11.39 29.04
CA VAL A 4 16.28 -11.51 28.48
C VAL A 4 15.88 -10.17 27.89
N ILE A 5 15.54 -10.16 26.60
CA ILE A 5 14.98 -8.99 25.92
C ILE A 5 13.52 -9.30 25.61
N CYS A 6 12.61 -8.47 26.10
CA CYS A 6 11.22 -8.48 25.68
C CYS A 6 11.00 -7.41 24.61
N LEU A 7 10.62 -7.85 23.40
CA LEU A 7 10.18 -6.97 22.32
C LEU A 7 8.65 -6.90 22.35
N LEU A 8 8.12 -5.71 22.64
CA LEU A 8 6.69 -5.43 22.50
C LEU A 8 6.48 -4.71 21.17
N LEU A 9 5.76 -5.38 20.26
CA LEU A 9 5.29 -4.78 19.02
C LEU A 9 4.01 -4.00 19.33
N VAL A 10 4.09 -2.67 19.29
CA VAL A 10 2.92 -1.81 19.39
C VAL A 10 2.44 -1.55 17.98
N SER A 11 1.42 -2.29 17.56
CA SER A 11 0.75 -2.09 16.27
C SER A 11 -0.26 -0.96 16.39
N ASP A 12 0.22 0.28 16.50
CA ASP A 12 -0.65 1.45 16.36
C ASP A 12 -1.00 1.66 14.89
N LYS A 13 -2.06 0.96 14.46
CA LYS A 13 -3.00 1.27 13.35
C LYS A 13 -3.42 0.02 12.59
N VAL A 14 -4.49 -0.61 13.07
CA VAL A 14 -5.36 -1.40 12.20
C VAL A 14 -6.32 -0.42 11.52
N PHE A 15 -5.85 0.31 10.50
CA PHE A 15 -6.77 1.05 9.64
C PHE A 15 -7.45 0.08 8.69
N GLY A 16 -8.79 0.10 8.63
CA GLY A 16 -9.59 -0.72 7.71
C GLY A 16 -9.70 -0.15 6.29
N ASN A 17 -8.67 0.56 5.80
CA ASN A 17 -8.54 1.11 4.44
C ASN A 17 -7.25 1.92 4.28
N VAL A 18 -6.90 2.27 3.04
CA VAL A 18 -5.86 3.28 2.74
C VAL A 18 -6.51 4.67 2.82
N PRO A 19 -6.12 5.55 3.78
CA PRO A 19 -6.63 6.92 3.85
C PRO A 19 -6.31 7.70 2.57
N THR A 20 -7.16 8.65 2.16
CA THR A 20 -6.89 9.48 0.98
C THR A 20 -5.65 10.37 1.15
N THR A 21 -5.23 10.66 2.38
CA THR A 21 -3.95 11.33 2.68
C THR A 21 -2.73 10.48 2.34
N GLU A 22 -2.90 9.16 2.25
CA GLU A 22 -1.84 8.20 1.87
C GLU A 22 -1.92 7.81 0.39
N PHE A 23 -2.92 8.27 -0.36
CA PHE A 23 -2.92 8.10 -1.83
C PHE A 23 -1.75 8.86 -2.46
N PHE A 24 -1.40 8.52 -3.70
CA PHE A 24 -0.64 9.45 -4.52
C PHE A 24 -1.49 10.70 -4.74
N SER A 25 -0.86 11.88 -4.70
CA SER A 25 -1.59 13.15 -4.80
C SER A 25 -2.40 13.20 -6.09
N TYR A 26 -3.63 13.71 -6.00
CA TYR A 26 -4.57 13.78 -7.11
C TYR A 26 -5.37 15.07 -7.09
N GLY A 27 -6.01 15.39 -8.21
CA GLY A 27 -6.81 16.60 -8.41
C GLY A 27 -6.00 17.81 -8.90
N HIS A 28 -6.62 18.99 -8.90
CA HIS A 28 -6.03 20.20 -9.48
C HIS A 28 -4.66 20.57 -8.89
N GLY A 29 -4.47 20.42 -7.58
CA GLY A 29 -3.19 20.70 -6.92
C GLY A 29 -2.05 19.78 -7.39
N ALA A 30 -2.37 18.56 -7.83
CA ALA A 30 -1.43 17.61 -8.41
C ALA A 30 -1.25 17.79 -9.93
N LYS A 31 -1.93 18.79 -10.54
CA LYS A 31 -1.97 19.05 -11.99
C LYS A 31 -2.56 17.89 -12.78
N ASP A 32 -3.51 17.16 -12.19
CA ASP A 32 -4.20 16.07 -12.88
C ASP A 32 -5.11 16.59 -13.98
N THR A 33 -5.28 15.77 -15.02
CA THR A 33 -6.37 15.92 -15.97
C THR A 33 -7.64 15.32 -15.37
N ILE A 34 -8.78 15.98 -15.59
CA ILE A 34 -10.10 15.44 -15.23
C ILE A 34 -10.72 14.75 -16.45
N LEU A 35 -11.26 13.55 -16.25
CA LEU A 35 -12.14 12.95 -17.24
C LEU A 35 -13.49 13.65 -17.21
N HIS A 36 -13.97 14.12 -18.36
CA HIS A 36 -15.27 14.77 -18.44
C HIS A 36 -16.38 13.84 -17.92
N PRO A 37 -17.37 14.39 -17.18
CA PRO A 37 -18.50 13.61 -16.67
C PRO A 37 -19.15 12.80 -17.79
N ASN A 38 -19.23 11.49 -17.60
CA ASN A 38 -19.77 10.55 -18.57
C ASN A 38 -20.24 9.25 -17.90
N ASP A 39 -20.88 8.40 -18.69
CA ASP A 39 -21.34 7.04 -18.34
C ASP A 39 -20.32 6.01 -18.87
N ASP A 40 -20.36 5.69 -20.17
CA ASP A 40 -19.52 4.65 -20.77
C ASP A 40 -18.29 5.20 -21.50
N GLY A 41 -17.59 6.09 -20.81
CA GLY A 41 -16.59 6.97 -21.41
C GLY A 41 -15.17 6.43 -21.37
N SER A 42 -14.30 7.06 -22.13
CA SER A 42 -12.87 6.96 -21.93
C SER A 42 -12.22 8.30 -22.21
N SER A 43 -11.03 8.51 -21.66
CA SER A 43 -10.13 9.56 -22.09
C SER A 43 -9.83 9.41 -23.59
N PRO A 44 -9.36 10.48 -24.25
CA PRO A 44 -8.57 10.33 -25.47
C PRO A 44 -7.38 9.39 -25.22
N VAL A 45 -6.74 8.93 -26.31
CA VAL A 45 -5.50 8.15 -26.19
C VAL A 45 -4.44 8.95 -25.44
N GLN A 46 -3.82 8.34 -24.43
CA GLN A 46 -2.74 8.91 -23.67
C GLN A 46 -1.45 8.25 -24.12
N ASN A 47 -0.62 8.97 -24.87
CA ASN A 47 0.70 8.49 -25.28
C ASN A 47 1.65 8.69 -24.10
N ILE A 48 2.17 7.59 -23.55
CA ILE A 48 3.03 7.64 -22.37
C ILE A 48 4.49 7.87 -22.79
N SER A 49 5.21 8.73 -22.05
CA SER A 49 6.59 9.12 -22.36
C SER A 49 7.62 8.02 -22.10
N VAL A 50 7.30 7.09 -21.19
CA VAL A 50 8.12 5.92 -20.87
C VAL A 50 7.33 4.66 -21.19
N VAL A 51 7.97 3.72 -21.88
CA VAL A 51 7.38 2.41 -22.20
C VAL A 51 7.04 1.69 -20.90
N PHE A 52 5.78 1.29 -20.75
CA PHE A 52 5.32 0.46 -19.65
C PHE A 52 5.26 -1.00 -20.10
N GLU A 53 6.00 -1.88 -19.43
CA GLU A 53 5.96 -3.31 -19.73
C GLU A 53 4.78 -3.96 -19.01
N PHE A 54 3.90 -4.60 -19.77
CA PHE A 54 2.73 -5.26 -19.22
C PHE A 54 2.58 -6.62 -19.90
N PHE A 55 2.92 -7.67 -19.16
CA PHE A 55 2.99 -9.07 -19.61
C PHE A 55 4.03 -9.33 -20.70
N SER A 56 5.27 -8.90 -20.46
CA SER A 56 6.38 -9.01 -21.42
C SER A 56 6.11 -8.35 -22.78
N GLU A 57 5.11 -7.46 -22.84
CA GLU A 57 4.78 -6.66 -24.01
C GLU A 57 4.89 -5.18 -23.69
N HIS A 58 5.50 -4.44 -24.61
CA HIS A 58 5.70 -3.01 -24.51
C HIS A 58 4.40 -2.25 -24.78
N ARG A 59 3.96 -1.45 -23.82
CA ARG A 59 2.84 -0.52 -23.95
C ARG A 59 3.39 0.89 -24.09
N LYS A 60 2.85 1.63 -25.06
CA LYS A 60 3.22 3.03 -25.38
C LYS A 60 2.05 4.00 -25.28
N GLN A 61 0.88 3.46 -24.99
CA GLN A 61 -0.34 4.24 -24.85
C GLN A 61 -1.30 3.55 -23.90
N LEU A 62 -2.22 4.33 -23.35
CA LEU A 62 -3.33 3.83 -22.55
C LEU A 62 -4.57 4.72 -22.68
N PHE A 63 -5.68 4.25 -22.13
CA PHE A 63 -6.94 4.98 -21.98
C PHE A 63 -7.46 4.78 -20.56
N VAL A 64 -7.93 5.86 -19.94
CA VAL A 64 -8.63 5.82 -18.65
C VAL A 64 -10.13 5.77 -18.93
N ASN A 65 -10.83 4.79 -18.37
CA ASN A 65 -12.25 4.58 -18.61
C ASN A 65 -13.08 4.90 -17.36
N THR A 66 -14.28 5.43 -17.61
CA THR A 66 -15.21 5.84 -16.55
C THR A 66 -15.55 4.68 -15.62
N ASN A 67 -15.80 3.51 -16.21
CA ASN A 67 -16.21 2.27 -15.55
C ASN A 67 -15.09 1.56 -14.77
N GLY A 68 -14.01 2.27 -14.39
CA GLY A 68 -12.98 1.73 -13.50
C GLY A 68 -11.96 0.81 -14.19
N LEU A 69 -11.72 1.05 -15.47
CA LEU A 69 -10.71 0.34 -16.27
C LEU A 69 -9.58 1.28 -16.72
N ILE A 70 -8.39 0.71 -16.87
CA ILE A 70 -7.29 1.27 -17.68
C ILE A 70 -7.00 0.26 -18.78
N SER A 71 -6.96 0.70 -20.03
CA SER A 71 -6.76 -0.18 -21.17
C SER A 71 -5.59 0.27 -22.03
N PHE A 72 -4.85 -0.67 -22.63
CA PHE A 72 -3.62 -0.35 -23.36
C PHE A 72 -3.78 -0.39 -24.89
N ARG A 73 -4.88 -0.99 -25.39
CA ARG A 73 -5.09 -1.16 -26.83
C ARG A 73 -6.09 -0.14 -27.40
N ASN A 74 -7.30 -0.13 -26.87
CA ASN A 74 -8.43 0.65 -27.40
C ASN A 74 -9.32 1.17 -26.25
N SER A 75 -10.01 2.30 -26.45
CA SER A 75 -11.00 2.88 -25.50
C SER A 75 -12.24 2.01 -25.28
N ILE A 76 -12.54 1.63 -24.05
CA ILE A 76 -13.58 0.66 -23.69
C ILE A 76 -14.90 1.37 -23.43
N ARG A 77 -16.00 0.81 -23.94
CA ARG A 77 -17.37 1.28 -23.67
C ARG A 77 -18.26 0.23 -23.02
N THR A 78 -17.75 -0.99 -22.83
CA THR A 78 -18.50 -2.05 -22.16
C THR A 78 -18.66 -1.70 -20.68
N TYR A 79 -19.91 -1.60 -20.24
CA TYR A 79 -20.27 -1.29 -18.85
C TYR A 79 -20.53 -2.52 -17.99
N THR A 80 -20.83 -3.65 -18.61
CA THR A 80 -21.11 -4.90 -17.90
C THR A 80 -19.81 -5.63 -17.61
N PRO A 81 -19.44 -5.83 -16.32
CA PRO A 81 -18.25 -6.58 -15.97
C PRO A 81 -18.35 -8.06 -16.39
N GLU A 82 -17.33 -8.52 -17.11
CA GLU A 82 -17.17 -9.90 -17.55
C GLU A 82 -16.11 -10.61 -16.67
N PRO A 83 -16.22 -11.93 -16.44
CA PRO A 83 -15.20 -12.67 -15.70
C PRO A 83 -13.87 -12.64 -16.43
N PHE A 84 -12.78 -12.62 -15.67
CA PHE A 84 -11.45 -12.93 -16.19
C PHE A 84 -11.15 -14.44 -15.99
N PRO A 85 -10.48 -15.10 -16.95
CA PRO A 85 -10.00 -14.54 -18.21
C PRO A 85 -11.13 -14.35 -19.22
N LYS A 86 -10.91 -13.45 -20.18
CA LYS A 86 -11.84 -13.25 -21.30
C LYS A 86 -11.10 -12.97 -22.60
N ILE A 87 -11.24 -13.88 -23.56
CA ILE A 87 -10.74 -13.73 -24.94
C ILE A 87 -11.33 -12.48 -25.59
N GLY A 88 -10.49 -11.74 -26.31
CA GLY A 88 -10.92 -10.63 -27.17
C GLY A 88 -11.31 -9.36 -26.41
N VAL A 89 -11.46 -9.44 -25.09
CA VAL A 89 -11.64 -8.28 -24.22
C VAL A 89 -10.27 -7.80 -23.80
N ARG A 90 -9.74 -6.89 -24.61
CA ARG A 90 -8.79 -5.80 -24.32
C ARG A 90 -7.83 -6.00 -23.14
N ILE A 91 -6.55 -5.81 -23.40
CA ILE A 91 -5.48 -5.73 -22.40
C ILE A 91 -5.81 -4.61 -21.39
N VAL A 92 -6.19 -4.98 -20.16
CA VAL A 92 -6.73 -4.07 -19.14
C VAL A 92 -6.19 -4.30 -17.74
N LEU A 93 -6.15 -3.19 -16.99
CA LEU A 93 -6.15 -3.13 -15.53
C LEU A 93 -7.57 -2.80 -15.09
N ALA A 94 -8.11 -3.55 -14.14
CA ALA A 94 -9.43 -3.36 -13.56
C ALA A 94 -9.31 -3.17 -12.04
N PRO A 95 -8.92 -1.97 -11.57
CA PRO A 95 -8.99 -1.68 -10.13
C PRO A 95 -10.42 -1.84 -9.60
N PHE A 96 -11.44 -1.46 -10.37
CA PHE A 96 -12.83 -1.71 -9.99
C PHE A 96 -13.74 -1.58 -11.21
N TRP A 97 -13.84 -2.64 -12.02
CA TRP A 97 -14.69 -2.58 -13.23
C TRP A 97 -16.16 -2.74 -12.87
N ALA A 98 -16.92 -1.66 -13.02
CA ALA A 98 -18.38 -1.61 -12.85
C ALA A 98 -18.99 -0.44 -13.63
N ASP A 99 -20.31 -0.48 -13.83
CA ASP A 99 -21.10 0.56 -14.52
C ASP A 99 -21.17 1.85 -13.65
N ILE A 100 -20.21 2.76 -13.84
CA ILE A 100 -19.99 4.01 -13.11
C ILE A 100 -20.56 5.17 -13.93
N ASP A 101 -21.35 6.04 -13.30
CA ASP A 101 -21.94 7.19 -13.99
C ASP A 101 -21.62 8.52 -13.28
N THR A 102 -20.72 9.31 -13.86
CA THR A 102 -20.29 10.57 -13.26
C THR A 102 -21.13 11.78 -13.69
N ARG A 103 -22.14 11.61 -14.54
CA ARG A 103 -22.92 12.74 -15.12
C ARG A 103 -23.69 13.55 -14.08
N MET A 104 -24.19 12.89 -13.03
CA MET A 104 -25.12 13.49 -12.07
C MET A 104 -24.45 14.00 -10.79
N CYS A 105 -23.15 13.80 -10.62
CA CYS A 105 -22.47 14.12 -9.35
C CYS A 105 -21.91 15.55 -9.29
N GLY A 106 -21.96 16.33 -10.37
CA GLY A 106 -21.41 17.69 -10.42
C GLY A 106 -19.93 17.72 -10.00
N SER A 107 -19.56 18.62 -9.09
CA SER A 107 -18.20 18.70 -8.52
C SER A 107 -17.92 17.73 -7.37
N THR A 108 -18.89 16.89 -7.00
CA THR A 108 -18.76 15.98 -5.84
C THR A 108 -18.09 14.66 -6.17
N CYS A 109 -17.92 14.33 -7.45
CA CYS A 109 -17.12 13.19 -7.90
C CYS A 109 -16.26 13.56 -9.10
N SER A 110 -15.17 12.83 -9.28
CA SER A 110 -14.23 13.09 -10.39
C SER A 110 -13.38 11.86 -10.65
N ILE A 111 -12.95 11.71 -11.90
CA ILE A 111 -11.92 10.74 -12.27
C ILE A 111 -10.71 11.55 -12.72
N TRP A 112 -9.66 11.48 -11.92
CA TRP A 112 -8.42 12.20 -12.12
C TRP A 112 -7.37 11.28 -12.69
N TYR A 113 -6.55 11.77 -13.62
CA TYR A 113 -5.42 11.02 -14.12
C TYR A 113 -4.27 11.92 -14.54
N ARG A 114 -3.06 11.40 -14.39
CA ARG A 114 -1.86 12.00 -14.97
C ARG A 114 -0.74 11.00 -15.12
N GLU A 115 0.13 11.33 -16.05
CA GLU A 115 1.50 10.86 -16.09
C GLU A 115 2.38 11.70 -15.14
N SER A 116 3.38 11.07 -14.51
CA SER A 116 4.36 11.77 -13.68
C SER A 116 5.78 11.26 -13.87
N THR A 117 6.69 12.23 -13.85
CA THR A 117 8.12 12.01 -13.61
C THR A 117 8.62 12.92 -12.48
N GLU A 118 7.71 13.49 -11.67
CA GLU A 118 8.04 14.40 -10.57
C GLU A 118 8.66 13.62 -9.39
N LEU A 119 9.72 14.18 -8.80
CA LEU A 119 10.50 13.51 -7.75
C LEU A 119 9.66 13.04 -6.57
N VAL A 120 8.61 13.78 -6.20
CA VAL A 120 7.72 13.42 -5.09
C VAL A 120 6.99 12.09 -5.35
N ASP A 121 6.47 11.89 -6.56
CA ASP A 121 5.79 10.64 -6.93
C ASP A 121 6.79 9.51 -7.13
N LEU A 122 7.92 9.80 -7.79
CA LEU A 122 8.95 8.79 -8.04
C LEU A 122 9.57 8.27 -6.74
N SER A 123 9.81 9.15 -5.77
CA SER A 123 10.35 8.77 -4.46
C SER A 123 9.34 7.90 -3.70
N LYS A 124 8.07 8.31 -3.68
CA LYS A 124 7.00 7.52 -3.05
C LYS A 124 6.85 6.15 -3.70
N ALA A 125 6.79 6.09 -5.03
CA ALA A 125 6.71 4.83 -5.78
C ALA A 125 7.92 3.92 -5.53
N THR A 126 9.11 4.50 -5.44
CA THR A 126 10.34 3.75 -5.12
C THR A 126 10.27 3.13 -3.73
N ILE A 127 9.81 3.89 -2.74
CA ILE A 127 9.62 3.40 -1.37
C ILE A 127 8.61 2.24 -1.38
N GLU A 128 7.41 2.45 -1.92
CA GLU A 128 6.35 1.44 -1.99
C GLU A 128 6.84 0.12 -2.60
N ILE A 129 7.53 0.17 -3.75
CA ILE A 129 8.02 -1.05 -4.40
C ILE A 129 9.14 -1.72 -3.60
N ARG A 130 10.07 -0.97 -3.02
CA ARG A 130 11.15 -1.55 -2.21
C ARG A 130 10.62 -2.17 -0.91
N THR A 131 9.59 -1.58 -0.31
CA THR A 131 8.92 -2.10 0.88
C THR A 131 8.26 -3.46 0.61
N TYR A 132 7.52 -3.60 -0.51
CA TYR A 132 6.74 -4.81 -0.78
C TYR A 132 7.45 -5.84 -1.69
N PHE A 133 8.54 -5.46 -2.34
CA PHE A 133 9.45 -6.37 -3.04
C PHE A 133 10.89 -6.18 -2.54
N PRO A 134 11.25 -6.74 -1.37
CA PRO A 134 12.59 -6.57 -0.78
C PRO A 134 13.75 -7.01 -1.69
N VAL A 135 13.50 -8.00 -2.58
CA VAL A 135 14.45 -8.45 -3.61
C VAL A 135 14.82 -7.32 -4.57
N MET A 136 13.95 -6.32 -4.74
CA MET A 136 14.10 -5.17 -5.64
C MET A 136 14.76 -3.97 -4.93
N LYS A 137 15.72 -4.20 -4.02
CA LYS A 137 16.43 -3.15 -3.25
C LYS A 137 17.06 -2.01 -4.07
N HIS A 138 17.34 -2.25 -5.35
CA HIS A 138 17.93 -1.25 -6.26
C HIS A 138 16.92 -0.63 -7.23
N PHE A 139 15.64 -1.01 -7.16
CA PHE A 139 14.59 -0.41 -7.98
C PHE A 139 14.53 1.10 -7.73
N ASN A 140 14.41 1.90 -8.80
CA ASN A 140 14.20 3.33 -8.69
C ASN A 140 13.20 3.76 -9.76
N ALA A 141 12.01 4.17 -9.33
CA ALA A 141 10.94 4.54 -10.24
C ALA A 141 11.40 5.74 -11.09
N LYS A 142 11.20 5.63 -12.40
CA LYS A 142 11.46 6.71 -13.36
C LYS A 142 10.19 7.31 -13.90
N TRP A 143 9.08 6.62 -13.72
CA TRP A 143 7.82 6.97 -14.30
C TRP A 143 6.66 6.40 -13.49
N THR A 144 5.61 7.21 -13.34
CA THR A 144 4.32 6.74 -12.84
C THR A 144 3.16 7.23 -13.68
N TYR A 145 2.06 6.49 -13.66
CA TYR A 145 0.76 6.95 -14.13
C TYR A 145 -0.28 6.69 -13.07
N ILE A 146 -0.92 7.75 -12.61
CA ILE A 146 -1.79 7.77 -11.44
C ILE A 146 -3.20 8.03 -11.92
N VAL A 147 -4.15 7.20 -11.49
CA VAL A 147 -5.57 7.35 -11.79
C VAL A 147 -6.39 7.20 -10.51
N THR A 148 -7.23 8.19 -10.20
CA THR A 148 -8.08 8.19 -9.01
C THR A 148 -9.54 8.32 -9.42
N TRP A 149 -10.35 7.32 -9.07
CA TRP A 149 -11.81 7.43 -9.12
C TRP A 149 -12.27 7.93 -7.76
N TYR A 150 -12.54 9.22 -7.67
CA TYR A 150 -12.89 9.88 -6.42
C TYR A 150 -14.40 10.02 -6.28
N ASN A 151 -14.94 9.42 -5.21
CA ASN A 151 -16.33 9.56 -4.78
C ASN A 151 -17.33 9.25 -5.91
N VAL A 152 -17.10 8.18 -6.67
CA VAL A 152 -17.89 7.84 -7.86
C VAL A 152 -19.16 7.03 -7.50
N PRO A 153 -20.33 7.37 -8.07
CA PRO A 153 -21.55 6.57 -7.96
C PRO A 153 -21.61 5.47 -9.03
N PHE A 154 -22.61 4.60 -8.92
CA PHE A 154 -22.97 3.65 -9.98
C PHE A 154 -24.09 4.18 -10.87
N TYR A 155 -24.20 3.65 -12.08
CA TYR A 155 -25.27 3.97 -13.01
C TYR A 155 -26.67 3.74 -12.43
N GLY A 156 -27.54 4.72 -12.59
CA GLY A 156 -28.91 4.65 -12.08
C GLY A 156 -29.01 4.82 -10.56
N ALA A 157 -27.95 5.20 -9.86
CA ALA A 157 -28.02 5.59 -8.46
C ALA A 157 -28.94 6.83 -8.30
N HIS A 158 -29.91 6.75 -7.40
CA HIS A 158 -30.87 7.81 -7.09
C HIS A 158 -31.29 7.74 -5.62
N GLY A 159 -31.87 8.81 -5.08
CA GLY A 159 -32.28 8.86 -3.68
C GLY A 159 -31.14 8.53 -2.72
N SER A 160 -31.39 7.65 -1.74
CA SER A 160 -30.38 7.22 -0.75
C SER A 160 -29.22 6.44 -1.38
N GLU A 161 -29.44 5.74 -2.49
CA GLU A 161 -28.38 5.02 -3.19
C GLU A 161 -27.37 5.97 -3.82
N PHE A 162 -27.81 7.18 -4.17
CA PHE A 162 -26.92 8.26 -4.59
C PHE A 162 -26.09 8.84 -3.44
N ASN A 163 -26.11 8.28 -2.23
CA ASN A 163 -25.11 8.59 -1.20
C ASN A 163 -24.00 7.53 -1.12
N LYS A 164 -24.19 6.35 -1.73
CA LYS A 164 -23.16 5.32 -1.80
C LYS A 164 -22.11 5.73 -2.83
N ARG A 165 -20.85 5.72 -2.42
CA ARG A 165 -19.72 6.23 -3.18
C ARG A 165 -18.48 5.38 -3.01
N ASN A 166 -17.77 5.20 -4.12
CA ASN A 166 -16.51 4.50 -4.12
C ASN A 166 -15.36 5.48 -4.34
N THR A 167 -14.26 5.29 -3.60
CA THR A 167 -13.01 6.02 -3.78
C THR A 167 -11.86 5.03 -3.81
N PHE A 168 -11.17 4.97 -4.94
CA PHE A 168 -10.05 4.06 -5.18
C PHE A 168 -9.06 4.65 -6.20
N GLN A 169 -7.84 4.13 -6.20
CA GLN A 169 -6.74 4.63 -7.02
C GLN A 169 -5.91 3.48 -7.61
N ALA A 170 -5.46 3.65 -8.84
CA ALA A 170 -4.50 2.78 -9.50
C ALA A 170 -3.23 3.55 -9.86
N ILE A 171 -2.07 2.94 -9.62
CA ILE A 171 -0.76 3.54 -9.92
C ILE A 171 0.04 2.53 -10.74
N LEU A 172 0.42 2.91 -11.95
CA LEU A 172 1.40 2.18 -12.77
C LEU A 172 2.77 2.76 -12.49
N ILE A 173 3.79 1.92 -12.32
CA ILE A 173 5.14 2.33 -11.91
C ILE A 173 6.16 1.56 -12.75
N THR A 174 7.19 2.23 -13.28
CA THR A 174 8.32 1.54 -13.92
C THR A 174 9.65 2.28 -13.74
N ASP A 175 10.75 1.51 -13.72
CA ASP A 175 12.13 1.99 -13.85
C ASP A 175 12.69 1.84 -15.28
N SER A 176 11.79 1.57 -16.24
CA SER A 176 12.03 1.19 -17.64
C SER A 176 12.49 -0.26 -17.86
N LYS A 177 12.57 -1.08 -16.82
CA LYS A 177 12.94 -2.51 -16.92
C LYS A 177 11.96 -3.42 -16.19
N SER A 178 11.49 -3.00 -15.02
CA SER A 178 10.50 -3.66 -14.19
C SER A 178 9.26 -2.79 -14.12
N ALA A 179 8.08 -3.41 -14.02
CA ALA A 179 6.82 -2.70 -14.03
C ALA A 179 5.91 -3.23 -12.92
N PHE A 180 5.26 -2.30 -12.24
CA PHE A 180 4.41 -2.59 -11.09
C PHE A 180 3.09 -1.85 -11.18
N VAL A 181 2.07 -2.40 -10.52
CA VAL A 181 0.77 -1.78 -10.34
C VAL A 181 0.38 -1.82 -8.87
N ILE A 182 -0.08 -0.69 -8.35
CA ILE A 182 -0.67 -0.57 -7.02
C ILE A 182 -2.15 -0.24 -7.17
N TYR A 183 -3.01 -0.94 -6.42
CA TYR A 183 -4.40 -0.53 -6.18
C TYR A 183 -4.55 -0.12 -4.71
N ASN A 184 -5.07 1.08 -4.49
CA ASN A 184 -5.42 1.60 -3.17
C ASN A 184 -6.94 1.78 -3.08
N TYR A 185 -7.55 1.24 -2.03
CA TYR A 185 -8.97 1.36 -1.74
C TYR A 185 -9.16 2.15 -0.46
N ASN A 186 -9.84 3.29 -0.56
CA ASN A 186 -10.24 4.06 0.61
C ASN A 186 -11.62 3.64 1.08
N LYS A 187 -12.59 3.62 0.17
CA LYS A 187 -13.99 3.33 0.50
C LYS A 187 -14.68 2.64 -0.66
N ILE A 188 -15.39 1.55 -0.37
CA ILE A 188 -16.26 0.85 -1.31
C ILE A 188 -17.62 0.66 -0.62
N GLU A 189 -18.65 1.39 -1.05
CA GLU A 189 -20.00 1.37 -0.47
C GLU A 189 -21.03 0.73 -1.39
N TRP A 190 -20.67 0.52 -2.66
CA TRP A 190 -21.48 -0.19 -3.62
C TRP A 190 -20.60 -1.12 -4.45
N ILE A 191 -21.14 -2.28 -4.81
CA ILE A 191 -20.38 -3.37 -5.46
C ILE A 191 -20.91 -3.75 -6.83
N ALA A 192 -22.10 -3.29 -7.18
CA ALA A 192 -22.82 -3.72 -8.37
C ALA A 192 -23.71 -2.60 -8.89
N SER A 193 -23.85 -2.54 -10.21
CA SER A 193 -24.95 -1.88 -10.90
C SER A 193 -25.82 -2.96 -11.55
N LYS A 194 -27.14 -2.78 -11.56
CA LYS A 194 -28.10 -3.75 -12.12
C LYS A 194 -27.84 -5.21 -11.66
N LYS A 195 -27.40 -5.38 -10.41
CA LYS A 195 -27.05 -6.66 -9.77
C LYS A 195 -25.85 -7.41 -10.38
N ILE A 196 -25.03 -6.76 -11.21
CA ILE A 196 -23.79 -7.34 -11.74
C ILE A 196 -22.62 -6.82 -10.89
N PRO A 197 -21.97 -7.68 -10.09
CA PRO A 197 -20.89 -7.23 -9.21
C PRO A 197 -19.62 -6.90 -9.99
N ALA A 198 -18.80 -6.02 -9.42
CA ALA A 198 -17.58 -5.53 -10.03
C ALA A 198 -16.54 -6.64 -10.30
N GLN A 199 -15.81 -6.51 -11.41
CA GLN A 199 -14.63 -7.32 -11.73
C GLN A 199 -13.37 -6.56 -11.32
N VAL A 200 -12.44 -7.24 -10.64
CA VAL A 200 -11.21 -6.65 -10.11
C VAL A 200 -10.03 -7.53 -10.43
N GLY A 201 -8.98 -6.93 -10.99
CA GLY A 201 -7.77 -7.61 -11.39
C GLY A 201 -7.29 -7.17 -12.77
N PHE A 202 -6.88 -8.11 -13.59
CA PHE A 202 -6.16 -7.86 -14.83
C PHE A 202 -6.55 -8.89 -15.88
N ASN A 203 -6.63 -8.48 -17.15
CA ASN A 203 -6.90 -9.39 -18.27
C ASN A 203 -6.04 -9.01 -19.48
N ILE A 204 -5.44 -10.01 -20.11
CA ILE A 204 -4.55 -9.83 -21.28
C ILE A 204 -5.25 -10.16 -22.59
N GLY A 205 -6.40 -10.83 -22.52
CA GLY A 205 -7.24 -11.08 -23.68
C GLY A 205 -6.83 -12.31 -24.49
N ASP A 206 -5.94 -13.15 -23.96
CA ASP A 206 -5.43 -14.38 -24.57
C ASP A 206 -5.98 -15.68 -23.93
N ASP A 207 -6.97 -15.55 -23.04
CA ASP A 207 -7.58 -16.61 -22.22
C ASP A 207 -6.70 -17.27 -21.15
N ILE A 208 -5.39 -17.01 -21.19
CA ILE A 208 -4.42 -17.76 -20.40
C ILE A 208 -3.93 -16.87 -19.25
N HIS A 209 -3.54 -15.65 -19.58
CA HIS A 209 -2.86 -14.76 -18.64
C HIS A 209 -3.83 -13.72 -18.09
N PHE A 210 -4.17 -13.87 -16.82
CA PHE A 210 -5.04 -12.97 -16.09
C PHE A 210 -4.76 -13.04 -14.59
N TYR A 211 -5.32 -12.11 -13.85
CA TYR A 211 -5.40 -12.20 -12.39
C TYR A 211 -6.75 -11.68 -11.95
N SER A 212 -7.39 -12.38 -11.01
CA SER A 212 -8.64 -11.93 -10.39
C SER A 212 -8.42 -11.84 -8.89
N VAL A 213 -8.74 -10.69 -8.30
CA VAL A 213 -8.71 -10.55 -6.84
C VAL A 213 -9.73 -11.51 -6.22
N GLU A 214 -9.38 -12.11 -5.08
CA GLU A 214 -10.27 -12.98 -4.33
C GLU A 214 -11.60 -12.26 -4.02
N GLY A 215 -12.72 -12.96 -4.18
CA GLY A 215 -14.05 -12.37 -3.99
C GLY A 215 -14.55 -11.48 -5.14
N SER A 216 -13.76 -11.29 -6.21
CA SER A 216 -14.23 -10.57 -7.40
C SER A 216 -15.49 -11.21 -8.01
N ARG A 217 -16.39 -10.37 -8.52
CA ARG A 217 -17.73 -10.74 -8.99
C ARG A 217 -18.64 -11.39 -7.94
N THR A 218 -18.33 -11.24 -6.66
CA THR A 218 -19.18 -11.68 -5.54
C THR A 218 -19.48 -10.51 -4.59
N SER A 219 -20.31 -10.73 -3.57
CA SER A 219 -20.56 -9.74 -2.53
C SER A 219 -19.33 -9.41 -1.68
N GLN A 220 -18.31 -10.27 -1.68
CA GLN A 220 -17.09 -10.07 -0.90
C GLN A 220 -16.25 -8.88 -1.37
N ILE A 221 -16.48 -8.38 -2.60
CA ILE A 221 -15.74 -7.23 -3.13
C ILE A 221 -16.01 -5.93 -2.37
N ILE A 222 -17.05 -5.89 -1.53
CA ILE A 222 -17.28 -4.80 -0.56
C ILE A 222 -16.11 -4.66 0.43
N ASN A 223 -15.40 -5.76 0.69
CA ASN A 223 -14.32 -5.82 1.68
C ASN A 223 -12.97 -5.39 1.12
N LEU A 224 -12.85 -4.95 -0.14
CA LEU A 224 -11.58 -4.48 -0.72
C LEU A 224 -10.80 -3.50 0.18
N PRO A 225 -11.42 -2.53 0.88
CA PRO A 225 -10.70 -1.66 1.79
C PRO A 225 -10.09 -2.39 3.01
N ASN A 226 -10.58 -3.59 3.36
CA ASN A 226 -10.08 -4.42 4.45
C ASN A 226 -9.16 -5.56 3.98
N LEU A 227 -9.18 -5.89 2.70
CA LEU A 227 -8.36 -6.96 2.10
C LEU A 227 -7.01 -6.42 1.63
N SER A 228 -6.02 -7.29 1.49
CA SER A 228 -4.69 -6.93 1.01
C SER A 228 -3.89 -8.16 0.60
N ASN A 229 -2.97 -8.03 -0.36
CA ASN A 229 -1.92 -9.02 -0.61
C ASN A 229 -0.56 -8.66 0.01
N VAL A 230 -0.43 -7.46 0.59
CA VAL A 230 0.80 -6.95 1.23
C VAL A 230 0.64 -6.75 2.75
N GLY A 231 -0.49 -7.20 3.31
CA GLY A 231 -0.79 -7.04 4.73
C GLY A 231 -1.01 -5.61 5.18
N TYR A 232 -1.27 -4.68 4.26
CA TYR A 232 -1.74 -3.31 4.51
C TYR A 232 -3.18 -3.20 3.99
N PRO A 233 -4.21 -3.13 4.85
CA PRO A 233 -5.62 -3.15 4.42
C PRO A 233 -5.93 -2.11 3.35
N GLY A 234 -6.61 -2.55 2.28
CA GLY A 234 -6.98 -1.70 1.15
C GLY A 234 -5.87 -1.51 0.12
N LYS A 235 -4.66 -2.05 0.34
CA LYS A 235 -3.55 -1.96 -0.60
C LYS A 235 -3.27 -3.29 -1.26
N PHE A 236 -3.17 -3.25 -2.58
CA PHE A 236 -2.75 -4.39 -3.40
C PHE A 236 -1.60 -3.99 -4.32
N VAL A 237 -0.53 -4.77 -4.32
CA VAL A 237 0.70 -4.46 -5.08
C VAL A 237 1.08 -5.65 -5.96
N PHE A 238 1.36 -5.39 -7.23
CA PHE A 238 1.62 -6.40 -8.23
C PHE A 238 2.85 -6.04 -9.06
N ARG A 239 3.66 -7.04 -9.40
CA ARG A 239 4.66 -6.97 -10.47
C ARG A 239 4.03 -7.50 -11.76
N VAL A 240 4.17 -6.75 -12.85
CA VAL A 240 3.40 -6.95 -14.09
C VAL A 240 4.23 -6.96 -15.37
N ASP A 241 5.57 -6.81 -15.30
CA ASP A 241 6.47 -6.90 -16.46
C ASP A 241 6.68 -8.34 -16.96
N LEU A 242 6.48 -9.34 -16.09
CA LEU A 242 6.73 -10.74 -16.41
C LEU A 242 5.55 -11.38 -17.16
N ARG A 243 5.76 -12.59 -17.70
CA ARG A 243 4.71 -13.37 -18.38
C ARG A 243 3.50 -13.68 -17.50
N ASP A 244 3.68 -13.66 -16.19
CA ASP A 244 2.61 -13.82 -15.21
C ASP A 244 2.56 -12.59 -14.31
N ILE A 245 1.35 -12.19 -13.89
CA ILE A 245 1.22 -11.24 -12.78
C ILE A 245 1.69 -11.93 -11.51
N ARG A 246 2.60 -11.26 -10.82
CA ARG A 246 3.03 -11.69 -9.49
C ARG A 246 2.48 -10.72 -8.46
N PRO A 247 1.52 -11.15 -7.62
CA PRO A 247 1.26 -10.47 -6.36
C PRO A 247 2.57 -10.24 -5.62
N ALA A 248 2.69 -9.11 -4.94
CA ALA A 248 3.77 -8.94 -3.96
C ALA A 248 3.74 -10.12 -2.98
N PRO A 249 4.90 -10.65 -2.58
CA PRO A 249 4.95 -11.79 -1.68
C PRO A 249 4.21 -11.45 -0.38
N THR A 250 3.39 -12.39 0.08
CA THR A 250 2.53 -12.19 1.25
C THR A 250 3.35 -12.16 2.54
N PRO A 251 3.04 -11.27 3.49
CA PRO A 251 3.60 -11.35 4.84
C PRO A 251 3.27 -12.71 5.47
N GLY A 252 4.31 -13.53 5.70
CA GLY A 252 4.17 -14.88 6.25
C GLY A 252 4.62 -16.03 5.33
N ASP A 253 5.11 -15.74 4.12
CA ASP A 253 5.77 -16.76 3.28
C ASP A 253 7.08 -17.23 3.94
N PRO A 254 7.30 -18.54 4.20
CA PRO A 254 8.49 -19.03 4.90
C PRO A 254 9.75 -18.73 4.08
N GLY A 255 10.45 -17.66 4.43
CA GLY A 255 11.71 -17.24 3.77
C GLY A 255 11.84 -15.75 3.48
N GLN A 256 10.80 -14.94 3.70
CA GLN A 256 10.90 -13.48 3.56
C GLN A 256 10.33 -12.75 4.78
N CYS A 257 11.21 -12.09 5.55
CA CYS A 257 10.83 -11.20 6.64
C CYS A 257 10.37 -9.86 6.05
N PHE A 258 9.12 -9.48 6.32
CA PHE A 258 8.60 -8.16 6.00
C PHE A 258 8.66 -7.30 7.26
N LEU A 259 9.43 -6.24 7.21
CA LEU A 259 9.36 -5.19 8.22
C LEU A 259 8.13 -4.35 7.88
N LYS A 260 7.00 -4.63 8.54
CA LYS A 260 5.88 -3.68 8.58
C LYS A 260 6.35 -2.42 9.29
N ALA A 261 5.75 -1.29 8.92
CA ALA A 261 5.89 -0.11 9.76
C ALA A 261 5.38 -0.44 11.17
N ALA A 262 6.24 -0.33 12.17
CA ALA A 262 5.98 -0.82 13.52
C ALA A 262 6.71 0.03 14.55
N ASP A 263 5.99 0.39 15.59
CA ASP A 263 6.56 1.03 16.77
C ASP A 263 6.98 -0.09 17.74
N ILE A 264 8.27 -0.16 18.01
CA ILE A 264 8.87 -1.22 18.82
C ILE A 264 9.26 -0.64 20.17
N VAL A 265 8.71 -1.20 21.25
CA VAL A 265 9.23 -0.95 22.59
C VAL A 265 10.15 -2.11 22.98
N VAL A 266 11.41 -1.77 23.23
CA VAL A 266 12.39 -2.71 23.79
C VAL A 266 12.39 -2.55 25.29
N VAL A 267 12.04 -3.61 26.02
CA VAL A 267 12.07 -3.64 27.48
C VAL A 267 13.29 -4.44 27.93
N VAL A 268 14.19 -3.80 28.69
CA VAL A 268 15.51 -4.34 29.06
C VAL A 268 15.67 -4.43 30.57
N ASP A 269 16.03 -5.62 31.06
CA ASP A 269 16.37 -5.83 32.46
C ASP A 269 17.79 -5.32 32.72
N MET A 270 17.92 -4.39 33.66
CA MET A 270 19.17 -3.75 34.07
C MET A 270 19.50 -4.04 35.55
N SER A 271 18.92 -5.10 36.13
CA SER A 271 19.23 -5.55 37.49
C SER A 271 20.67 -6.09 37.63
N LEU A 272 21.17 -6.15 38.86
CA LEU A 272 22.55 -6.55 39.19
C LEU A 272 22.94 -7.98 38.75
N SER A 273 21.97 -8.78 38.32
CA SER A 273 22.15 -10.16 37.85
C SER A 273 22.64 -10.30 36.39
N ILE A 274 22.80 -9.19 35.66
CA ILE A 274 23.00 -9.19 34.20
C ILE A 274 24.37 -8.62 33.80
N ASP A 275 24.99 -9.25 32.80
CA ASP A 275 26.15 -8.69 32.11
C ASP A 275 25.69 -7.57 31.16
N ILE A 276 25.93 -6.33 31.58
CA ILE A 276 25.54 -5.14 30.82
C ILE A 276 26.23 -5.03 29.46
N ASN A 277 27.46 -5.52 29.33
CA ASN A 277 28.17 -5.43 28.05
C ASN A 277 27.55 -6.41 27.05
N ALA A 278 27.21 -7.62 27.50
CA ALA A 278 26.49 -8.59 26.67
C ALA A 278 25.11 -8.06 26.23
N LEU A 279 24.37 -7.41 27.13
CA LEU A 279 23.07 -6.80 26.83
C LEU A 279 23.20 -5.65 25.82
N LYS A 280 24.16 -4.74 26.02
CA LYS A 280 24.41 -3.62 25.08
C LYS A 280 24.77 -4.10 23.68
N ASN A 281 25.62 -5.12 23.58
CA ASN A 281 25.98 -5.71 22.30
C ASN A 281 24.76 -6.31 21.60
N LEU A 282 23.96 -7.09 22.33
CA LEU A 282 22.74 -7.69 21.78
C LEU A 282 21.73 -6.62 21.32
N LEU A 283 21.52 -5.57 22.11
CA LEU A 283 20.66 -4.45 21.72
C LEU A 283 21.17 -3.72 20.48
N SER A 284 22.47 -3.51 20.41
CA SER A 284 23.12 -2.85 19.28
C SER A 284 22.99 -3.68 18.00
N ASP A 285 23.15 -5.00 18.10
CA ASP A 285 22.97 -5.92 16.99
C ASP A 285 21.52 -5.86 16.47
N VAL A 286 20.53 -5.97 17.38
CA VAL A 286 19.10 -5.92 17.01
C VAL A 286 18.75 -4.58 16.35
N ILE A 287 19.16 -3.45 16.94
CA ILE A 287 18.83 -2.10 16.46
C ILE A 287 19.55 -1.77 15.14
N SER A 288 20.73 -2.35 14.92
CA SER A 288 21.47 -2.20 13.67
C SER A 288 20.71 -2.81 12.49
N GLU A 289 19.98 -3.90 12.71
CA GLU A 289 19.19 -4.59 11.69
C GLU A 289 17.81 -3.94 11.42
N LEU A 290 17.32 -3.09 12.33
CA LEU A 290 16.00 -2.44 12.18
C LEU A 290 16.02 -1.23 11.24
N PRO A 291 15.03 -1.02 10.37
CA PRO A 291 14.96 0.11 9.44
C PRO A 291 14.39 1.36 10.12
N ILE A 292 15.13 1.93 11.06
CA ILE A 292 14.64 3.02 11.92
C ILE A 292 14.52 4.33 11.12
N ASN A 293 13.29 4.82 10.95
CA ASN A 293 12.96 6.12 10.37
C ASN A 293 11.48 6.46 10.62
N ASP A 294 11.10 7.71 10.36
CA ASP A 294 9.75 8.23 10.63
C ASP A 294 8.62 7.60 9.80
N MET A 295 8.95 6.84 8.76
CA MET A 295 7.97 6.23 7.86
C MET A 295 7.86 4.71 8.04
N GLU A 296 8.86 4.07 8.63
CA GLU A 296 8.93 2.61 8.77
C GLU A 296 8.94 2.21 10.26
N CYS A 297 10.06 2.32 10.96
CA CYS A 297 10.15 1.83 12.34
C CYS A 297 10.59 2.93 13.31
N GLN A 298 9.81 3.14 14.37
CA GLN A 298 10.25 3.92 15.52
C GLN A 298 10.56 2.99 16.69
N ILE A 299 11.51 3.39 17.53
CA ILE A 299 11.93 2.60 18.69
C ILE A 299 11.82 3.44 19.95
N ALA A 300 11.24 2.83 20.98
CA ALA A 300 11.33 3.26 22.36
C ALA A 300 12.11 2.21 23.15
N VAL A 301 12.82 2.65 24.19
CA VAL A 301 13.57 1.75 25.07
C VAL A 301 13.18 2.05 26.51
N GLN A 302 12.79 1.02 27.23
CA GLN A 302 12.48 1.07 28.65
C GLN A 302 13.40 0.10 29.38
N SER A 303 14.09 0.58 30.40
CA SER A 303 14.86 -0.26 31.30
C SER A 303 14.09 -0.54 32.58
N PHE A 304 14.42 -1.63 33.28
CA PHE A 304 13.87 -1.88 34.61
C PHE A 304 14.88 -2.55 35.54
N SER A 305 14.74 -2.27 36.83
CA SER A 305 15.25 -3.11 37.91
C SER A 305 14.14 -3.21 38.96
N THR A 306 14.30 -2.61 40.14
CA THR A 306 13.24 -2.53 41.15
C THR A 306 12.06 -1.67 40.66
N SER A 307 12.35 -0.71 39.77
CA SER A 307 11.37 0.17 39.12
C SER A 307 11.68 0.33 37.65
N ALA A 308 10.66 0.65 36.86
CA ALA A 308 10.81 0.97 35.44
C ALA A 308 11.40 2.37 35.19
N LYS A 309 12.15 2.52 34.10
CA LYS A 309 12.70 3.80 33.63
C LYS A 309 12.63 3.89 32.10
N THR A 310 12.03 4.95 31.59
CA THR A 310 12.07 5.25 30.15
C THR A 310 13.44 5.78 29.76
N GLU A 311 14.15 5.07 28.88
CA GLU A 311 15.43 5.52 28.34
C GLU A 311 15.24 6.33 27.05
N LEU A 312 14.34 5.88 26.17
CA LEU A 312 14.04 6.51 24.88
C LEU A 312 12.54 6.47 24.61
N ARG A 313 11.96 7.59 24.16
CA ARG A 313 10.56 7.68 23.70
C ARG A 313 10.50 7.75 22.17
N PHE A 314 9.40 7.28 21.58
CA PHE A 314 9.13 7.43 20.14
C PHE A 314 9.23 8.89 19.66
N ARG A 315 8.75 9.84 20.47
CA ARG A 315 8.73 11.28 20.14
C ARG A 315 10.10 11.96 20.19
N ASP A 316 11.12 11.30 20.71
CA ASP A 316 12.46 11.89 20.80
C ASP A 316 13.19 11.91 19.43
N GLN A 317 12.58 11.32 18.38
CA GLN A 317 13.04 11.29 16.98
C GLN A 317 14.56 11.26 16.81
N LYS A 318 15.17 10.16 17.28
CA LYS A 318 16.61 9.94 17.20
C LYS A 318 16.98 9.13 15.97
N THR A 319 18.03 9.53 15.28
CA THR A 319 18.64 8.72 14.22
C THR A 319 19.17 7.39 14.80
N LYS A 320 19.30 6.35 13.96
CA LYS A 320 19.89 5.06 14.39
C LYS A 320 21.22 5.24 15.13
N THR A 321 22.08 6.14 14.65
CA THR A 321 23.37 6.47 15.28
C THR A 321 23.21 7.03 16.68
N GLU A 322 22.24 7.92 16.91
CA GLU A 322 21.97 8.52 18.22
C GLU A 322 21.36 7.52 19.21
N ILE A 323 20.55 6.58 18.71
CA ILE A 323 20.00 5.48 19.51
C ILE A 323 21.13 4.56 19.99
N LEU A 324 22.02 4.13 19.09
CA LEU A 324 23.17 3.29 19.43
C LEU A 324 24.09 4.01 20.44
N ALA A 325 24.40 5.29 20.21
CA ALA A 325 25.21 6.09 21.13
C ALA A 325 24.55 6.29 22.51
N HIS A 326 23.22 6.20 22.59
CA HIS A 326 22.49 6.24 23.86
C HIS A 326 22.58 4.91 24.60
N ILE A 327 22.47 3.77 23.90
CA ILE A 327 22.60 2.42 24.45
C ILE A 327 23.98 2.21 25.07
N ASP A 328 25.04 2.67 24.39
CA ASP A 328 26.41 2.59 24.91
C ASP A 328 26.58 3.28 26.27
N LYS A 329 25.76 4.30 26.56
CA LYS A 329 25.81 5.08 27.81
C LYS A 329 24.93 4.52 28.92
N MET A 330 24.12 3.48 28.65
CA MET A 330 23.28 2.85 29.67
C MET A 330 24.14 2.21 30.78
N ASN A 331 23.68 2.22 32.02
CA ASN A 331 24.40 1.66 33.17
C ASN A 331 23.48 0.77 34.00
N ILE A 332 24.06 -0.20 34.72
CA ILE A 332 23.30 -1.11 35.59
C ILE A 332 22.58 -0.29 36.66
N ALA A 333 21.33 -0.65 36.91
CA ALA A 333 20.55 -0.06 38.00
C ALA A 333 20.66 -0.96 39.24
N ASN A 334 21.00 -0.37 40.39
CA ASN A 334 20.97 -1.09 41.66
C ASN A 334 19.53 -1.56 41.94
N GLY A 335 19.30 -2.87 42.10
CA GLY A 335 17.95 -3.38 42.35
C GLY A 335 17.75 -4.85 41.98
N VAL A 336 16.54 -5.33 42.22
CA VAL A 336 16.05 -6.68 41.86
C VAL A 336 15.19 -6.61 40.60
N SER A 337 15.09 -7.67 39.81
CA SER A 337 14.25 -7.69 38.59
C SER A 337 12.75 -7.63 38.93
N ASN A 338 12.05 -6.59 38.46
CA ASN A 338 10.59 -6.44 38.57
C ASN A 338 9.95 -6.16 37.19
N LEU A 339 9.70 -7.23 36.42
CA LEU A 339 9.13 -7.14 35.07
C LEU A 339 7.66 -6.65 35.06
N GLU A 340 6.91 -6.90 36.14
CA GLU A 340 5.49 -6.54 36.22
C GLU A 340 5.31 -5.00 36.24
N ASP A 341 6.13 -4.29 37.03
CA ASP A 341 6.17 -2.83 37.05
C ASP A 341 6.60 -2.26 35.69
N ALA A 342 7.58 -2.91 35.05
CA ALA A 342 8.07 -2.53 33.73
C ALA A 342 6.94 -2.55 32.69
N LEU A 343 6.18 -3.65 32.59
CA LEU A 343 5.12 -3.82 31.61
C LEU A 343 3.90 -2.91 31.88
N SER A 344 3.59 -2.64 33.15
CA SER A 344 2.46 -1.76 33.51
C SER A 344 2.71 -0.28 33.20
N SER A 345 3.98 0.12 33.06
CA SER A 345 4.38 1.49 32.74
C SER A 345 4.69 1.71 31.25
N THR A 346 4.53 0.69 30.41
CA THR A 346 4.82 0.74 28.96
C THR A 346 3.67 1.29 28.10
N THR A 347 2.72 2.04 28.67
CA THR A 347 1.55 2.59 27.93
C THR A 347 1.86 3.85 27.13
#